data_AF-A0A512D4D5-F1
#
_entry.id   AF-A0A512D4D5-F1
#
_cell.length_a   1.000
_cell.length_b   1.000
_cell.length_c   1.000
_cell.angle_alpha   90.00
_cell.angle_beta   90.00
_cell.angle_gamma   90.00
#
_symmetry.space_group_name_H-M   'P 1'
#
loop_
_entity.id
_entity.type
_entity.pdbx_description
1 polymer ?
#
loop_
_entity_poly.entity_id
_entity_poly.type
_entity_poly.pdbx_seq_one_letter_code
_entity_poly.pdbx_strand_id
1 'polypeptide(L)'
;MFTYDRRGTGESHEEPGVTYAVEREFDDLAAMLELAGPDASVYGFSSGATLALLGAADGLPVGRLLLTEPPLIPDPDLGPLAEARRRLAEDRADARTWFDEEVTRIPAEVRAQFPPPTPLDLANAPAMLHELAFLPGTTAEQFRSVTVPTLLMASDHTASGLLESARALGQALPQAVVRVLPGQWHGIPDADIVAAVDAFLQRDFRVGKEPTPVSTRRLPVRPTEPQAYPDVVDRDTWQQQLSDLLVREKAHTRAGDALAAERRRLPMVRVPSDASVVGAAGRTPILDVFEGRRVLLAYFHMWHDGMPWPQQCEGCTFCASQLQRPEYLHARDITVAVFCEGDYAESSPYAEFLRYTTPWYSARDSVSLQAGREFGFHACYVRDDDDQVYETYWTTDRGTEAGLWSYGLMDLTVFGRQEACENSPAGWPRIPAGQHQWRIEGRPTAQWAVTAEPADATGVSCHHH
;
A
#
# COMPACT_ATOMS: atom_id res chain seq x y z
N MET A 1 -10.09 22.44 14.09
CA MET A 1 -11.31 21.61 14.14
C MET A 1 -12.48 22.55 13.96
N PHE A 2 -13.31 22.29 12.97
CA PHE A 2 -14.54 23.04 12.74
C PHE A 2 -15.71 22.14 13.13
N THR A 3 -16.71 22.73 13.77
CA THR A 3 -18.00 22.10 14.08
C THR A 3 -19.07 23.05 13.57
N TYR A 4 -20.17 22.51 13.07
CA TYR A 4 -21.28 23.31 12.58
C TYR A 4 -22.60 22.62 12.95
N ASP A 5 -23.64 23.43 13.15
CA ASP A 5 -25.00 22.92 13.25
C ASP A 5 -25.49 22.59 11.85
N ARG A 6 -25.99 21.36 11.65
CA ARG A 6 -26.60 20.97 10.37
C ARG A 6 -27.86 21.78 10.12
N ARG A 7 -28.27 21.89 8.86
CA ARG A 7 -29.47 22.62 8.46
C ARG A 7 -30.70 22.17 9.26
N GLY A 8 -31.46 23.13 9.76
CA GLY A 8 -32.65 22.89 10.59
C GLY A 8 -32.35 22.59 12.05
N THR A 9 -31.09 22.73 12.48
CA THR A 9 -30.69 22.58 13.88
C THR A 9 -29.90 23.79 14.36
N GLY A 10 -30.00 24.10 15.65
CA GLY A 10 -29.18 25.11 16.31
C GLY A 10 -29.26 26.48 15.62
N GLU A 11 -28.10 27.03 15.26
CA GLU A 11 -27.99 28.34 14.59
C GLU A 11 -28.16 28.26 13.06
N SER A 12 -28.24 27.06 12.48
CA SER A 12 -28.41 26.83 11.04
C SER A 12 -29.89 26.67 10.69
N HIS A 13 -30.51 27.77 10.28
CA HIS A 13 -31.92 27.78 9.91
C HIS A 13 -32.17 27.24 8.50
N GLU A 14 -33.32 26.59 8.30
CA GLU A 14 -33.78 26.23 6.95
C GLU A 14 -34.50 27.39 6.26
N GLU A 15 -34.38 27.43 4.94
CA GLU A 15 -35.13 28.35 4.10
C GLU A 15 -36.63 27.99 4.09
N PRO A 16 -37.53 28.89 4.54
CA PRO A 16 -38.95 28.61 4.54
C PRO A 16 -39.48 28.28 3.15
N GLY A 17 -40.23 27.18 3.02
CA GLY A 17 -40.91 26.80 1.78
C GLY A 17 -40.05 25.99 0.79
N VAL A 18 -38.80 25.68 1.12
CA VAL A 18 -37.96 24.78 0.32
C VAL A 18 -38.14 23.34 0.80
N THR A 19 -38.27 22.40 -0.15
CA THR A 19 -38.32 20.96 0.19
C THR A 19 -36.91 20.45 0.44
N TYR A 20 -36.73 19.72 1.54
CA TYR A 20 -35.46 19.08 1.88
C TYR A 20 -34.99 18.11 0.78
N ALA A 21 -33.69 18.14 0.50
CA ALA A 21 -32.97 17.20 -0.34
C ALA A 21 -31.59 16.97 0.28
N VAL A 22 -31.10 15.72 0.29
CA VAL A 22 -29.84 15.36 0.96
C VAL A 22 -28.64 16.05 0.34
N GLU A 23 -28.69 16.31 -0.97
CA GLU A 23 -27.65 17.01 -1.72
C GLU A 23 -27.38 18.41 -1.15
N ARG A 24 -28.39 19.05 -0.55
CA ARG A 24 -28.17 20.33 0.12
C ARG A 24 -27.32 20.21 1.38
N GLU A 25 -27.32 19.07 2.07
CA GLU A 25 -26.39 18.84 3.18
C GLU A 25 -24.96 18.58 2.67
N PHE A 26 -24.81 18.11 1.42
CA PHE A 26 -23.49 18.04 0.78
C PHE A 26 -22.97 19.44 0.47
N ASP A 27 -23.83 20.38 0.04
CA ASP A 27 -23.46 21.79 -0.13
C ASP A 27 -22.96 22.41 1.19
N ASP A 28 -23.63 22.13 2.31
CA ASP A 28 -23.20 22.61 3.63
C ASP A 28 -21.83 22.02 4.00
N LEU A 29 -21.65 20.72 3.81
CA LEU A 29 -20.38 20.05 4.09
C LEU A 29 -19.26 20.54 3.16
N ALA A 30 -19.56 20.83 1.89
CA ALA A 30 -18.64 21.42 0.93
C ALA A 30 -18.15 22.81 1.39
N ALA A 31 -19.06 23.66 1.89
CA ALA A 31 -18.69 24.96 2.45
C ALA A 31 -17.77 24.81 3.67
N MET A 32 -18.03 23.81 4.53
CA MET A 32 -17.16 23.51 5.67
C MET A 32 -15.78 22.99 5.25
N LEU A 33 -15.71 22.18 4.19
CA LEU A 33 -14.45 21.69 3.61
C LEU A 33 -13.63 22.83 2.99
N GLU A 34 -14.29 23.78 2.32
CA GLU A 34 -13.63 24.97 1.78
C GLU A 34 -12.97 25.81 2.88
N LEU A 35 -13.66 26.00 4.01
CA LEU A 35 -13.10 26.67 5.20
C LEU A 35 -11.96 25.88 5.84
N ALA A 36 -12.06 24.56 5.86
CA ALA A 36 -11.05 23.68 6.44
C ALA A 36 -9.77 23.58 5.59
N GLY A 37 -9.88 23.81 4.28
CA GLY A 37 -8.77 23.80 3.33
C GLY A 37 -8.50 22.44 2.69
N PRO A 38 -7.44 22.35 1.87
CA PRO A 38 -7.12 21.13 1.14
C PRO A 38 -6.80 19.97 2.09
N ASP A 39 -7.14 18.75 1.67
CA ASP A 39 -6.94 17.49 2.40
C ASP A 39 -7.69 17.39 3.76
N ALA A 40 -8.73 18.19 3.97
CA ALA A 40 -9.53 18.18 5.19
C ALA A 40 -10.15 16.80 5.49
N SER A 41 -10.09 16.39 6.76
CA SER A 41 -10.73 15.18 7.27
C SER A 41 -12.13 15.49 7.79
N VAL A 42 -13.10 14.62 7.50
CA VAL A 42 -14.46 14.71 8.04
C VAL A 42 -14.64 13.67 9.14
N TYR A 43 -15.00 14.12 10.34
CA TYR A 43 -15.46 13.25 11.41
C TYR A 43 -16.98 13.19 11.41
N GLY A 44 -17.54 11.99 11.38
CA GLY A 44 -18.99 11.75 11.40
C GLY A 44 -19.34 10.78 12.52
N PHE A 45 -20.43 11.07 13.22
CA PHE A 45 -20.98 10.21 14.26
C PHE A 45 -22.40 9.77 13.87
N SER A 46 -22.71 8.49 14.01
CA SER A 46 -24.02 7.91 13.74
C SER A 46 -24.51 8.28 12.33
N SER A 47 -25.72 8.78 12.17
CA SER A 47 -26.26 9.17 10.86
C SER A 47 -25.43 10.25 10.14
N GLY A 48 -24.74 11.12 10.87
CA GLY A 48 -23.77 12.06 10.29
C GLY A 48 -22.57 11.36 9.64
N ALA A 49 -22.22 10.15 10.10
CA ALA A 49 -21.23 9.31 9.44
C ALA A 49 -21.74 8.73 8.12
N THR A 50 -23.00 8.32 8.06
CA THR A 50 -23.65 7.87 6.81
C THR A 50 -23.81 9.03 5.82
N LEU A 51 -24.16 10.23 6.31
CA LEU A 51 -24.22 11.45 5.49
C LEU A 51 -22.85 11.79 4.87
N ALA A 52 -21.77 11.71 5.66
CA ALA A 52 -20.42 11.93 5.17
C ALA A 52 -20.00 10.91 4.08
N LEU A 53 -20.43 9.65 4.21
CA LEU A 53 -20.22 8.62 3.19
C LEU A 53 -21.00 8.91 1.90
N LEU A 54 -22.26 9.32 2.02
CA LEU A 54 -23.09 9.70 0.87
C LEU A 54 -22.48 10.89 0.12
N GLY A 55 -22.04 11.92 0.84
CA GLY A 55 -21.38 13.07 0.23
C GLY A 55 -20.04 12.71 -0.43
N ALA A 56 -19.25 11.81 0.18
CA ALA A 56 -18.02 11.31 -0.45
C ALA A 56 -18.31 10.48 -1.72
N ALA A 57 -19.39 9.70 -1.73
CA ALA A 57 -19.85 8.97 -2.92
C ALA A 57 -20.36 9.90 -4.04
N ASP A 58 -20.94 11.04 -3.66
CA ASP A 58 -21.36 12.11 -4.58
C ASP A 58 -20.19 12.97 -5.11
N GLY A 59 -18.98 12.76 -4.56
CA GLY A 59 -17.75 13.38 -5.07
C GLY A 59 -17.24 14.58 -4.28
N LEU A 60 -17.69 14.78 -3.04
CA LEU A 60 -17.11 15.81 -2.16
C LEU A 60 -15.59 15.60 -2.00
N PRO A 61 -14.79 16.69 -2.00
CA PRO A 61 -13.32 16.62 -1.94
C PRO A 61 -12.82 16.35 -0.52
N VAL A 62 -13.24 15.23 0.07
CA VAL A 62 -12.85 14.81 1.43
C VAL A 62 -11.47 14.16 1.39
N GLY A 63 -10.55 14.64 2.23
CA GLY A 63 -9.23 14.04 2.36
C GLY A 63 -9.25 12.69 3.08
N ARG A 64 -10.02 12.59 4.17
CA ARG A 64 -10.20 11.36 4.97
C ARG A 64 -11.56 11.34 5.67
N LEU A 65 -12.13 10.15 5.86
CA LEU A 65 -13.36 9.93 6.62
C LEU A 65 -13.02 9.26 7.96
N LEU A 66 -13.52 9.83 9.06
CA LEU A 66 -13.34 9.33 10.43
C LEU A 66 -14.74 9.09 11.01
N LEU A 67 -15.21 7.85 10.96
CA LEU A 67 -16.64 7.54 11.08
C LEU A 67 -16.89 6.66 12.31
N THR A 68 -17.74 7.12 13.22
CA THR A 68 -18.19 6.34 14.37
C THR A 68 -19.61 5.84 14.13
N GLU A 69 -19.77 4.51 14.10
CA GLU A 69 -21.05 3.78 14.04
C GLU A 69 -22.04 4.27 12.97
N PRO A 70 -21.65 4.32 11.67
CA PRO A 70 -22.55 4.67 10.59
C PRO A 70 -23.69 3.63 10.46
N PRO A 71 -24.97 4.03 10.63
CA PRO A 71 -26.08 3.13 10.38
C PRO A 71 -26.29 2.90 8.87
N LEU A 72 -26.42 1.65 8.47
CA LEU A 72 -26.98 1.26 7.18
C LEU A 72 -28.39 0.72 7.39
N ILE A 73 -29.34 1.23 6.62
CA ILE A 73 -30.74 0.78 6.65
C ILE A 73 -31.13 0.32 5.25
N PRO A 74 -30.89 -0.97 4.91
CA PRO A 74 -31.14 -1.48 3.57
C PRO A 74 -32.61 -1.47 3.16
N ASP A 75 -33.52 -1.46 4.13
CA ASP A 75 -34.95 -1.41 3.86
C ASP A 75 -35.33 0.00 3.36
N PRO A 76 -35.78 0.15 2.10
CA PRO A 76 -36.19 1.45 1.56
C PRO A 76 -37.58 1.87 2.07
N ASP A 77 -38.37 0.95 2.62
CA ASP A 77 -39.72 1.22 3.12
C ASP A 77 -39.78 1.05 4.63
N LEU A 78 -39.21 2.02 5.35
CA LEU A 78 -39.38 2.06 6.79
C LEU A 78 -40.84 2.48 7.19
N GLY A 79 -41.65 2.98 6.24
CA GLY A 79 -42.93 3.65 6.53
C GLY A 79 -42.96 4.89 7.44
N PRO A 80 -41.86 5.49 7.98
CA PRO A 80 -41.93 6.33 9.18
C PRO A 80 -42.04 7.80 8.83
N LEU A 81 -41.85 8.21 7.57
CA LEU A 81 -41.79 9.63 7.23
C LEU A 81 -43.17 10.29 7.40
N ALA A 82 -44.24 9.58 7.04
CA ALA A 82 -45.61 10.03 7.28
C ALA A 82 -45.95 10.04 8.78
N GLU A 83 -45.51 9.02 9.52
CA GLU A 83 -45.68 8.90 10.96
C GLU A 83 -44.96 10.02 11.72
N ALA A 84 -43.68 10.25 11.40
CA ALA A 84 -42.85 11.31 11.94
C ALA A 84 -43.49 12.68 11.69
N ARG A 85 -43.96 12.95 10.46
CA ARG A 85 -44.67 14.19 10.14
C ARG A 85 -45.95 14.36 10.95
N ARG A 86 -46.74 13.30 11.12
CA ARG A 86 -47.95 13.33 11.93
C ARG A 86 -47.63 13.66 13.39
N ARG A 87 -46.70 12.92 14.01
CA ARG A 87 -46.29 13.13 15.41
C ARG A 87 -45.69 14.50 15.63
N LEU A 88 -44.81 14.97 14.74
CA LEU A 88 -44.23 16.32 14.83
C LEU A 88 -45.27 17.44 14.80
N ALA A 89 -46.39 17.24 14.09
CA ALA A 89 -47.51 18.19 14.05
C ALA A 89 -48.37 18.16 15.32
N GLU A 90 -48.39 17.03 16.04
CA GLU A 90 -49.19 16.82 17.25
C GLU A 90 -48.39 17.16 18.51
N ASP A 91 -47.25 16.50 18.72
CA ASP A 91 -46.37 16.65 19.87
C ASP A 91 -44.92 16.28 19.52
N ARG A 92 -44.01 17.26 19.61
CA ARG A 92 -42.60 17.07 19.30
C ARG A 92 -41.87 16.17 20.29
N ALA A 93 -42.30 16.12 21.55
CA ALA A 93 -41.72 15.26 22.56
C ALA A 93 -42.07 13.80 22.27
N ASP A 94 -43.35 13.53 21.95
CA ASP A 94 -43.80 12.21 21.51
C ASP A 94 -43.09 11.76 20.22
N ALA A 95 -42.95 12.65 19.23
CA ALA A 95 -42.22 12.36 18.00
C ALA A 95 -40.77 11.95 18.28
N ARG A 96 -40.09 12.63 19.23
CA ARG A 96 -38.72 12.30 19.63
C ARG A 96 -38.64 10.94 20.33
N THR A 97 -39.53 10.66 21.27
CA THR A 97 -39.59 9.36 21.95
C THR A 97 -39.81 8.22 20.96
N TRP A 98 -40.77 8.39 20.04
CA TRP A 98 -41.03 7.42 18.99
C TRP A 98 -39.82 7.22 18.06
N PHE A 99 -39.11 8.29 17.69
CA PHE A 99 -37.92 8.18 16.85
C PHE A 99 -36.81 7.38 17.54
N ASP A 100 -36.55 7.66 18.82
CA ASP A 100 -35.56 6.93 19.62
C ASP A 100 -35.95 5.44 19.78
N GLU A 101 -37.25 5.14 19.86
CA GLU A 101 -37.79 3.78 20.05
C GLU A 101 -37.83 2.94 18.76
N GLU A 102 -38.40 3.48 17.70
CA GLU A 102 -38.77 2.72 16.50
C GLU A 102 -37.73 2.86 15.39
N VAL A 103 -37.08 4.03 15.30
CA VAL A 103 -36.10 4.33 14.25
C VAL A 103 -34.68 4.01 14.74
N THR A 104 -34.23 4.68 15.80
CA THR A 104 -32.88 4.47 16.36
C THR A 104 -32.79 3.17 17.17
N ARG A 105 -33.92 2.67 17.68
CA ARG A 105 -34.02 1.44 18.48
C ARG A 105 -33.10 1.44 19.70
N ILE A 106 -33.05 2.57 20.40
CA ILE A 106 -32.29 2.72 21.64
C ILE A 106 -32.90 1.76 22.69
N PRO A 107 -32.13 0.89 23.37
CA PRO A 107 -32.66 0.03 24.43
C PRO A 107 -33.32 0.82 25.56
N ALA A 108 -34.38 0.30 26.16
CA ALA A 108 -35.15 1.00 27.19
C ALA A 108 -34.30 1.36 28.41
N GLU A 109 -33.35 0.49 28.78
CA GLU A 109 -32.42 0.66 29.89
C GLU A 109 -31.43 1.81 29.64
N VAL A 110 -31.10 2.07 28.37
CA VAL A 110 -30.26 3.19 27.96
C VAL A 110 -31.08 4.48 27.92
N ARG A 111 -32.28 4.45 27.32
CA ARG A 111 -33.18 5.63 27.29
C ARG A 111 -33.51 6.14 28.68
N ALA A 112 -33.66 5.25 29.67
CA ALA A 112 -33.94 5.61 31.06
C ALA A 112 -32.84 6.47 31.71
N GLN A 113 -31.64 6.52 31.12
CA GLN A 113 -30.51 7.32 31.61
C GLN A 113 -30.48 8.73 30.99
N PHE A 114 -31.28 8.98 29.95
CA PHE A 114 -31.28 10.27 29.28
C PHE A 114 -32.05 11.33 30.09
N PRO A 115 -31.55 12.58 30.13
CA PRO A 115 -32.32 13.68 30.67
C PRO A 115 -33.56 13.95 29.80
N PRO A 116 -34.62 14.56 30.36
CA PRO A 116 -35.76 15.00 29.57
C PRO A 116 -35.32 16.01 28.50
N PRO A 117 -35.98 16.03 27.32
CA PRO A 117 -35.59 16.90 26.21
C PRO A 117 -35.69 18.37 26.59
N THR A 118 -34.67 19.14 26.25
CA THR A 118 -34.64 20.59 26.44
C THR A 118 -35.51 21.30 25.39
N PRO A 119 -35.84 22.59 25.58
CA PRO A 119 -36.51 23.37 24.53
C PRO A 119 -35.76 23.38 23.20
N LEU A 120 -34.43 23.33 23.22
CA LEU A 120 -33.61 23.26 22.00
C LEU A 120 -33.73 21.89 21.32
N ASP A 121 -33.76 20.80 22.08
CA ASP A 121 -33.98 19.45 21.53
C ASP A 121 -35.32 19.36 20.80
N LEU A 122 -36.38 19.94 21.40
CA LEU A 122 -37.71 20.01 20.80
C LEU A 122 -37.76 20.97 19.61
N ALA A 123 -36.95 22.04 19.62
CA ALA A 123 -36.82 22.94 18.49
C ALA A 123 -36.19 22.22 17.28
N ASN A 124 -35.18 21.39 17.51
CA ASN A 124 -34.44 20.62 16.51
C ASN A 124 -35.16 19.35 16.03
N ALA A 125 -36.18 18.87 16.76
CA ALA A 125 -36.90 17.63 16.45
C ALA A 125 -37.33 17.48 14.96
N PRO A 126 -37.76 18.54 14.23
CA PRO A 126 -38.09 18.41 12.81
C PRO A 126 -36.96 17.88 11.92
N ALA A 127 -35.68 18.09 12.29
CA ALA A 127 -34.53 17.61 11.53
C ALA A 127 -34.44 16.07 11.47
N MET A 128 -35.19 15.34 12.31
CA MET A 128 -35.31 13.87 12.17
C MET A 128 -35.91 13.45 10.82
N LEU A 129 -36.68 14.34 10.17
CA LEU A 129 -37.19 14.09 8.83
C LEU A 129 -36.08 14.03 7.79
N HIS A 130 -34.94 14.69 8.03
CA HIS A 130 -33.77 14.65 7.15
C HIS A 130 -33.13 13.26 7.23
N GLU A 131 -32.94 12.75 8.45
CA GLU A 131 -32.44 11.40 8.71
C GLU A 131 -33.28 10.35 7.98
N LEU A 132 -34.61 10.45 8.10
CA LEU A 132 -35.56 9.56 7.43
C LEU A 132 -35.62 9.73 5.91
N ALA A 133 -35.07 10.80 5.36
CA ALA A 133 -35.02 11.03 3.93
C ALA A 133 -33.79 10.39 3.27
N PHE A 134 -32.66 10.25 3.98
CA PHE A 134 -31.43 9.70 3.39
C PHE A 134 -30.95 8.36 3.95
N LEU A 135 -31.39 7.95 5.15
CA LEU A 135 -30.98 6.66 5.72
C LEU A 135 -31.67 5.44 5.08
N PRO A 136 -32.98 5.45 4.76
CA PRO A 136 -33.63 4.28 4.16
C PRO A 136 -33.03 3.94 2.79
N GLY A 137 -32.86 2.64 2.52
CA GLY A 137 -32.26 2.13 1.29
C GLY A 137 -30.73 2.23 1.24
N THR A 138 -30.07 2.60 2.33
CA THR A 138 -28.59 2.65 2.38
C THR A 138 -27.99 1.25 2.53
N THR A 139 -27.04 0.93 1.66
CA THR A 139 -26.31 -0.35 1.70
C THR A 139 -24.82 -0.13 1.53
N ALA A 140 -24.01 -1.03 2.07
CA ALA A 140 -22.56 -0.93 1.95
C ALA A 140 -22.09 -0.95 0.47
N GLU A 141 -22.83 -1.62 -0.41
CA GLU A 141 -22.48 -1.76 -1.82
C GLU A 141 -22.44 -0.42 -2.58
N GLN A 142 -23.27 0.55 -2.17
CA GLN A 142 -23.30 1.89 -2.75
C GLN A 142 -21.95 2.63 -2.61
N PHE A 143 -21.14 2.25 -1.62
CA PHE A 143 -19.90 2.94 -1.29
C PHE A 143 -18.64 2.28 -1.87
N ARG A 144 -18.76 1.23 -2.70
CA ARG A 144 -17.59 0.49 -3.24
C ARG A 144 -16.65 1.34 -4.11
N SER A 145 -17.17 2.39 -4.72
CA SER A 145 -16.38 3.33 -5.53
C SER A 145 -15.68 4.42 -4.71
N VAL A 146 -15.99 4.57 -3.43
CA VAL A 146 -15.41 5.60 -2.57
C VAL A 146 -13.98 5.22 -2.21
N THR A 147 -13.00 5.89 -2.84
CA THR A 147 -11.58 5.63 -2.60
C THR A 147 -10.98 6.42 -1.44
N VAL A 148 -11.78 7.27 -0.79
CA VAL A 148 -11.33 8.11 0.33
C VAL A 148 -10.86 7.21 1.50
N PRO A 149 -9.65 7.43 2.05
CA PRO A 149 -9.21 6.75 3.25
C PRO A 149 -10.25 6.87 4.37
N THR A 150 -10.72 5.73 4.89
CA THR A 150 -11.82 5.72 5.86
C THR A 150 -11.45 4.95 7.13
N LEU A 151 -11.60 5.57 8.30
CA LEU A 151 -11.59 4.90 9.60
C LEU A 151 -13.04 4.66 10.03
N LEU A 152 -13.40 3.39 10.27
CA LEU A 152 -14.70 2.98 10.82
C LEU A 152 -14.50 2.54 12.27
N MET A 153 -15.18 3.18 13.21
CA MET A 153 -15.12 2.89 14.63
C MET A 153 -16.48 2.42 15.13
N ALA A 154 -16.49 1.39 15.96
CA ALA A 154 -17.68 0.92 16.66
C ALA A 154 -17.32 0.52 18.10
N SER A 155 -18.25 0.72 19.04
CA SER A 155 -18.12 0.17 20.38
C SER A 155 -18.34 -1.35 20.36
N ASP A 156 -17.59 -2.06 21.19
CA ASP A 156 -17.81 -3.48 21.48
C ASP A 156 -19.12 -3.79 22.24
N HIS A 157 -19.80 -2.77 22.77
CA HIS A 157 -21.09 -2.87 23.46
C HIS A 157 -22.25 -2.22 22.67
N THR A 158 -22.03 -1.83 21.41
CA THR A 158 -23.09 -1.25 20.57
C THR A 158 -24.10 -2.28 20.05
N ALA A 159 -25.18 -1.80 19.44
CA ALA A 159 -26.19 -2.65 18.80
C ALA A 159 -25.58 -3.49 17.66
N SER A 160 -26.03 -4.74 17.52
CA SER A 160 -25.50 -5.65 16.49
C SER A 160 -25.61 -5.08 15.08
N GLY A 161 -26.69 -4.36 14.76
CA GLY A 161 -26.88 -3.73 13.45
C GLY A 161 -25.85 -2.65 13.12
N LEU A 162 -25.38 -1.88 14.11
CA LEU A 162 -24.34 -0.87 13.91
C LEU A 162 -22.96 -1.52 13.73
N LEU A 163 -22.68 -2.59 14.48
CA LEU A 163 -21.47 -3.39 14.30
C LEU A 163 -21.44 -4.08 12.94
N GLU A 164 -22.57 -4.64 12.50
CA GLU A 164 -22.74 -5.23 11.16
C GLU A 164 -22.57 -4.18 10.06
N SER A 165 -23.12 -2.97 10.25
CA SER A 165 -22.96 -1.86 9.32
C SER A 165 -21.48 -1.47 9.16
N ALA A 166 -20.75 -1.28 10.27
CA ALA A 166 -19.32 -0.97 10.25
C ALA A 166 -18.49 -2.09 9.57
N ARG A 167 -18.84 -3.36 9.80
CA ARG A 167 -18.17 -4.50 9.13
C ARG A 167 -18.46 -4.54 7.65
N ALA A 168 -19.71 -4.36 7.24
CA ALA A 168 -20.13 -4.37 5.84
C ALA A 168 -19.46 -3.22 5.05
N LEU A 169 -19.41 -2.02 5.64
CA LEU A 169 -18.68 -0.88 5.07
C LEU A 169 -17.18 -1.15 4.98
N GLY A 170 -16.59 -1.79 6.00
CA GLY A 170 -15.19 -2.19 5.99
C GLY A 170 -14.82 -3.18 4.88
N GLN A 171 -15.78 -3.99 4.44
CA GLN A 171 -15.60 -4.91 3.30
C GLN A 171 -15.83 -4.24 1.95
N ALA A 172 -16.74 -3.26 1.90
CA ALA A 172 -17.11 -2.58 0.66
C ALA A 172 -16.10 -1.48 0.27
N LEU A 173 -15.60 -0.72 1.24
CA LEU A 173 -14.70 0.42 1.03
C LEU A 173 -13.26 -0.05 0.77
N PRO A 174 -12.64 0.30 -0.36
CA PRO A 174 -11.31 -0.19 -0.75
C PRO A 174 -10.17 0.27 0.18
N GLN A 175 -10.36 1.36 0.93
CA GLN A 175 -9.36 1.93 1.84
C GLN A 175 -9.87 2.08 3.28
N ALA A 176 -10.80 1.23 3.70
CA ALA A 176 -11.33 1.26 5.06
C ALA A 176 -10.44 0.54 6.08
N VAL A 177 -10.43 1.08 7.30
CA VAL A 177 -9.86 0.47 8.49
C VAL A 177 -10.97 0.38 9.54
N VAL A 178 -11.33 -0.84 9.96
CA VAL A 178 -12.34 -1.05 10.99
C VAL A 178 -11.67 -1.20 12.37
N ARG A 179 -12.22 -0.55 13.39
CA ARG A 179 -11.83 -0.66 14.79
C ARG A 179 -13.06 -0.87 15.65
N VAL A 180 -13.08 -1.99 16.36
CA VAL A 180 -14.02 -2.21 17.47
C VAL A 180 -13.26 -1.84 18.73
N LEU A 181 -13.78 -0.86 19.46
CA LEU A 181 -13.13 -0.24 20.61
C LEU A 181 -13.96 -0.48 21.88
N PRO A 182 -13.33 -0.58 23.06
CA PRO A 182 -14.05 -0.60 24.33
C PRO A 182 -14.98 0.60 24.45
N GLY A 183 -16.23 0.39 24.82
CA GLY A 183 -17.18 1.49 25.00
C GLY A 183 -18.48 1.10 25.67
N GLN A 184 -19.49 1.94 25.47
CA GLN A 184 -20.86 1.74 25.92
C GLN A 184 -21.79 1.66 24.71
N TRP A 185 -23.08 1.45 24.95
CA TRP A 185 -24.07 1.45 23.88
C TRP A 185 -24.02 2.77 23.10
N HIS A 186 -23.69 2.68 21.80
CA HIS A 186 -23.53 3.83 20.89
C HIS A 186 -22.58 4.92 21.41
N GLY A 187 -21.49 4.54 22.09
CA GLY A 187 -20.52 5.50 22.63
C GLY A 187 -19.13 4.90 22.85
N ILE A 188 -18.11 5.61 22.39
CA ILE A 188 -16.69 5.27 22.60
C ILE A 188 -16.06 6.43 23.38
N PRO A 189 -15.23 6.19 24.41
CA PRO A 189 -14.54 7.25 25.12
C PRO A 189 -13.68 8.11 24.19
N ASP A 190 -13.70 9.44 24.37
CA ASP A 190 -12.96 10.38 23.51
C ASP A 190 -11.48 10.04 23.38
N ALA A 191 -10.84 9.58 24.47
CA ALA A 191 -9.43 9.19 24.45
C ALA A 191 -9.15 8.02 23.49
N ASP A 192 -10.08 7.07 23.38
CA ASP A 192 -9.96 5.92 22.48
C ASP A 192 -10.25 6.32 21.02
N ILE A 193 -11.20 7.24 20.82
CA ILE A 193 -11.45 7.86 19.50
C ILE A 193 -10.19 8.59 19.02
N VAL A 194 -9.63 9.47 19.86
CA VAL A 194 -8.42 10.24 19.53
C VAL A 194 -7.25 9.31 19.22
N ALA A 195 -7.03 8.27 20.05
CA ALA A 195 -5.97 7.31 19.81
C ALA A 195 -6.15 6.54 18.48
N ALA A 196 -7.38 6.15 18.14
CA ALA A 196 -7.67 5.48 16.88
C ALA A 196 -7.50 6.41 15.67
N VAL A 197 -7.92 7.67 15.80
CA VAL A 197 -7.74 8.71 14.77
C VAL A 197 -6.25 8.99 14.55
N ASP A 198 -5.47 9.23 15.60
CA ASP A 198 -4.02 9.49 15.49
C ASP A 198 -3.30 8.33 14.79
N ALA A 199 -3.61 7.09 15.19
CA ALA A 199 -3.03 5.91 14.56
C ALA A 199 -3.41 5.78 13.07
N PHE A 200 -4.62 6.20 12.70
CA PHE A 200 -5.10 6.20 11.33
C PHE A 200 -4.45 7.30 10.49
N LEU A 201 -4.32 8.52 11.03
CA LEU A 201 -3.73 9.66 10.32
C LEU A 201 -2.24 9.47 10.01
N GLN A 202 -1.52 8.67 10.83
CA GLN A 202 -0.12 8.31 10.60
C GLN A 202 0.07 7.27 9.47
N ARG A 203 -1.01 6.75 8.88
CA ARG A 203 -0.96 5.73 7.84
C ARG A 203 -0.75 6.35 6.45
N ASP A 204 0.12 5.74 5.65
CA ASP A 204 0.30 6.11 4.24
C ASP A 204 -0.75 5.41 3.37
N PHE A 205 -1.63 6.19 2.74
CA PHE A 205 -2.74 5.73 1.89
C PHE A 205 -2.42 5.81 0.38
N ARG A 206 -1.17 6.12 0.00
CA ARG A 206 -0.77 6.29 -1.41
C ARG A 206 -0.72 5.00 -2.24
N VAL A 207 -1.11 3.85 -1.69
CA VAL A 207 -1.04 2.55 -2.38
C VAL A 207 -2.33 1.74 -2.13
N GLY A 208 -3.09 1.49 -3.20
CA GLY A 208 -4.25 0.61 -3.18
C GLY A 208 -3.87 -0.86 -3.00
N LYS A 209 -3.93 -1.35 -1.75
CA LYS A 209 -4.25 -2.74 -1.30
C LYS A 209 -4.09 -2.78 0.24
N GLU A 210 -5.14 -3.20 0.95
CA GLU A 210 -5.27 -3.49 2.40
C GLU A 210 -4.10 -3.22 3.40
N PRO A 211 -4.37 -2.70 4.62
CA PRO A 211 -3.84 -3.32 5.84
C PRO A 211 -4.51 -4.68 6.09
N THR A 212 -3.88 -5.84 6.20
CA THR A 212 -2.52 -5.99 6.69
C THR A 212 -2.40 -5.52 8.16
N PRO A 213 -2.88 -6.20 9.24
CA PRO A 213 -2.39 -5.91 10.60
C PRO A 213 -0.89 -5.65 10.51
N VAL A 214 -0.41 -4.55 11.13
CA VAL A 214 1.00 -4.10 11.03
C VAL A 214 1.85 -5.33 11.00
N SER A 215 2.36 -5.58 9.81
CA SER A 215 3.10 -6.79 9.65
C SER A 215 4.33 -6.60 10.51
N THR A 216 4.46 -7.47 11.49
CA THR A 216 5.72 -7.79 12.16
C THR A 216 6.79 -8.25 11.15
N ARG A 217 6.47 -8.32 9.84
CA ARG A 217 7.37 -8.38 8.67
C ARG A 217 8.19 -7.10 8.51
N ARG A 218 8.95 -6.75 9.53
CA ARG A 218 10.08 -5.83 9.40
C ARG A 218 11.32 -6.63 9.70
N LEU A 219 12.36 -6.39 8.91
CA LEU A 219 13.70 -6.82 9.26
C LEU A 219 13.96 -6.47 10.73
N PRO A 220 14.47 -7.41 11.55
CA PRO A 220 14.79 -7.15 12.94
C PRO A 220 15.68 -5.91 13.05
N VAL A 221 15.23 -4.90 13.80
CA VAL A 221 16.03 -3.69 14.01
C VAL A 221 17.12 -4.03 15.00
N ARG A 222 18.35 -4.14 14.50
CA ARG A 222 19.56 -4.27 15.32
C ARG A 222 20.44 -3.07 15.01
N PRO A 223 20.49 -2.05 15.90
CA PRO A 223 21.41 -0.94 15.73
C PRO A 223 22.82 -1.47 15.56
N THR A 224 23.51 -0.98 14.54
CA THR A 224 24.91 -1.30 14.36
C THR A 224 25.71 -0.62 15.47
N GLU A 225 26.59 -1.35 16.14
CA GLU A 225 27.47 -0.84 17.19
C GLU A 225 28.92 -0.71 16.66
N PRO A 226 29.29 0.43 16.03
CA PRO A 226 30.64 0.65 15.55
C PRO A 226 31.63 0.86 16.71
N GLN A 227 32.85 0.36 16.55
CA GLN A 227 33.95 0.60 17.51
C GLN A 227 34.71 1.89 17.21
N ALA A 228 34.56 2.43 16.00
CA ALA A 228 35.19 3.66 15.55
C ALA A 228 34.28 4.43 14.58
N TYR A 229 34.51 5.75 14.49
CA TYR A 229 33.83 6.67 13.58
C TYR A 229 34.87 7.48 12.78
N PRO A 230 34.49 8.12 11.66
CA PRO A 230 35.35 9.10 11.01
C PRO A 230 35.75 10.23 11.95
N ASP A 231 36.89 10.86 11.67
CA ASP A 231 37.34 12.03 12.42
C ASP A 231 36.33 13.19 12.32
N VAL A 232 36.05 13.82 13.46
CA VAL A 232 35.19 15.01 13.51
C VAL A 232 36.04 16.25 13.26
N VAL A 233 35.77 16.93 12.14
CA VAL A 233 36.47 18.15 11.71
C VAL A 233 35.49 19.30 11.48
N ASP A 234 36.00 20.52 11.28
CA ASP A 234 35.15 21.65 10.90
C ASP A 234 34.58 21.53 9.48
N ARG A 235 33.58 22.36 9.19
CA ARG A 235 32.82 22.32 7.93
C ARG A 235 33.70 22.57 6.70
N ASP A 236 34.68 23.45 6.82
CA ASP A 236 35.54 23.85 5.70
C ASP A 236 36.52 22.72 5.35
N THR A 237 37.12 22.10 6.37
CA THR A 237 37.99 20.93 6.23
C THR A 237 37.21 19.75 5.63
N TRP A 238 36.01 19.47 6.13
CA TRP A 238 35.13 18.43 5.58
C TRP A 238 34.76 18.72 4.12
N GLN A 239 34.38 19.96 3.80
CA GLN A 239 33.98 20.36 2.46
C GLN A 239 35.13 20.24 1.46
N GLN A 240 36.35 20.59 1.87
CA GLN A 240 37.55 20.46 1.04
C GLN A 240 37.82 18.98 0.72
N GLN A 241 37.82 18.10 1.73
CA GLN A 241 38.04 16.65 1.52
C GLN A 241 36.96 16.02 0.63
N LEU A 242 35.69 16.42 0.82
CA LEU A 242 34.57 16.00 -0.02
C LEU A 242 34.77 16.46 -1.47
N SER A 243 35.18 17.71 -1.68
CA SER A 243 35.47 18.24 -3.01
C SER A 243 36.59 17.48 -3.73
N ASP A 244 37.63 17.08 -3.01
CA ASP A 244 38.73 16.29 -3.56
C ASP A 244 38.28 14.86 -3.95
N LEU A 245 37.41 14.24 -3.14
CA LEU A 245 36.78 12.96 -3.47
C LEU A 245 35.88 13.07 -4.70
N LEU A 246 35.06 14.11 -4.77
CA LEU A 246 34.10 14.33 -5.85
C LEU A 246 34.76 14.39 -7.24
N VAL A 247 35.99 14.89 -7.35
CA VAL A 247 36.76 14.85 -8.61
C VAL A 247 36.93 13.41 -9.11
N ARG A 248 37.27 12.48 -8.22
CA ARG A 248 37.45 11.06 -8.56
C ARG A 248 36.10 10.39 -8.87
N GLU A 249 35.07 10.70 -8.11
CA GLU A 249 33.71 10.20 -8.38
C GLU A 249 33.23 10.62 -9.77
N LYS A 250 33.41 11.89 -10.13
CA LYS A 250 33.04 12.39 -11.48
C LYS A 250 33.89 11.78 -12.58
N ALA A 251 35.17 11.47 -12.32
CA ALA A 251 35.98 10.73 -13.28
C ALA A 251 35.44 9.31 -13.51
N HIS A 252 35.05 8.61 -12.43
CA HIS A 252 34.43 7.29 -12.52
C HIS A 252 33.10 7.33 -13.30
N THR A 253 32.22 8.32 -13.03
CA THR A 253 30.97 8.49 -13.79
C THR A 253 31.24 8.60 -15.29
N ARG A 254 32.19 9.45 -15.71
CA ARG A 254 32.54 9.63 -17.13
C ARG A 254 33.12 8.35 -17.76
N ALA A 255 33.91 7.58 -16.99
CA ALA A 255 34.39 6.28 -17.46
C ALA A 255 33.23 5.29 -17.66
N GLY A 256 32.25 5.28 -16.77
CA GLY A 256 31.01 4.51 -16.94
C GLY A 256 30.24 4.90 -18.21
N ASP A 257 30.13 6.20 -18.49
CA ASP A 257 29.49 6.71 -19.71
C ASP A 257 30.22 6.25 -20.98
N ALA A 258 31.56 6.27 -20.96
CA ALA A 258 32.38 5.76 -22.06
C ALA A 258 32.17 4.27 -22.30
N LEU A 259 32.19 3.45 -21.24
CA LEU A 259 31.90 2.01 -21.32
C LEU A 259 30.48 1.73 -21.79
N ALA A 260 29.49 2.53 -21.39
CA ALA A 260 28.13 2.44 -21.91
C ALA A 260 28.07 2.76 -23.42
N ALA A 261 28.86 3.73 -23.88
CA ALA A 261 28.95 4.04 -25.30
C ALA A 261 29.61 2.92 -26.10
N GLU A 262 30.64 2.26 -25.57
CA GLU A 262 31.25 1.08 -26.19
C GLU A 262 30.28 -0.10 -26.26
N ARG A 263 29.52 -0.37 -25.18
CA ARG A 263 28.47 -1.41 -25.18
C ARG A 263 27.44 -1.23 -26.28
N ARG A 264 27.01 0.02 -26.56
CA ARG A 264 26.08 0.32 -27.67
C ARG A 264 26.66 0.06 -29.08
N ARG A 265 27.97 -0.19 -29.20
CA ARG A 265 28.68 -0.45 -30.46
C ARG A 265 29.11 -1.90 -30.63
N LEU A 266 28.79 -2.78 -29.67
CA LEU A 266 29.06 -4.21 -29.80
C LEU A 266 28.25 -4.82 -30.95
N PRO A 267 28.79 -5.84 -31.64
CA PRO A 267 28.00 -6.63 -32.57
C PRO A 267 26.93 -7.42 -31.82
N MET A 268 25.87 -7.81 -32.53
CA MET A 268 24.76 -8.57 -31.97
C MET A 268 24.64 -9.95 -32.62
N VAL A 269 24.16 -10.94 -31.86
CA VAL A 269 23.99 -12.33 -32.31
C VAL A 269 22.50 -12.63 -32.47
N ARG A 270 22.10 -13.17 -33.63
CA ARG A 270 20.71 -13.53 -33.88
C ARG A 270 20.27 -14.67 -32.96
N VAL A 271 19.15 -14.47 -32.28
CA VAL A 271 18.47 -15.50 -31.49
C VAL A 271 17.63 -16.36 -32.45
N PRO A 272 17.66 -17.71 -32.33
CA PRO A 272 16.78 -18.58 -33.12
C PRO A 272 15.31 -18.19 -32.99
N SER A 273 14.57 -18.20 -34.11
CA SER A 273 13.18 -17.74 -34.15
C SER A 273 12.21 -18.64 -33.36
N ASP A 274 12.62 -19.86 -33.04
CA ASP A 274 11.90 -20.82 -32.22
C ASP A 274 12.28 -20.75 -30.72
N ALA A 275 13.17 -19.83 -30.34
CA ALA A 275 13.51 -19.58 -28.95
C ALA A 275 12.24 -19.15 -28.18
N SER A 276 12.02 -19.80 -27.06
CA SER A 276 10.83 -19.62 -26.24
C SER A 276 11.15 -19.86 -24.78
N VAL A 277 10.38 -19.25 -23.89
CA VAL A 277 10.38 -19.50 -22.45
C VAL A 277 9.02 -20.08 -22.05
N VAL A 278 8.84 -20.53 -20.81
CA VAL A 278 7.55 -21.00 -20.29
C VAL A 278 7.04 -20.02 -19.24
N GLY A 279 5.86 -19.44 -19.46
CA GLY A 279 5.20 -18.52 -18.54
C GLY A 279 3.81 -19.01 -18.12
N ALA A 280 3.02 -18.15 -17.49
CA ALA A 280 1.66 -18.47 -17.04
C ALA A 280 0.73 -18.95 -18.16
N ALA A 281 0.93 -18.45 -19.38
CA ALA A 281 0.20 -18.84 -20.58
C ALA A 281 0.80 -20.07 -21.29
N GLY A 282 1.79 -20.73 -20.69
CA GLY A 282 2.54 -21.83 -21.27
C GLY A 282 3.74 -21.36 -22.10
N ARG A 283 4.09 -22.12 -23.13
CA ARG A 283 5.24 -21.84 -24.00
C ARG A 283 5.03 -20.50 -24.72
N THR A 284 5.91 -19.55 -24.42
CA THR A 284 5.87 -18.16 -24.90
C THR A 284 7.08 -17.91 -25.79
N PRO A 285 6.89 -17.62 -27.09
CA PRO A 285 7.97 -17.19 -27.97
C PRO A 285 8.74 -16.01 -27.39
N ILE A 286 10.06 -15.95 -27.59
CA ILE A 286 10.89 -14.85 -27.07
C ILE A 286 10.38 -13.48 -27.54
N LEU A 287 9.82 -13.40 -28.75
CA LEU A 287 9.26 -12.18 -29.31
C LEU A 287 8.12 -11.61 -28.46
N ASP A 288 7.28 -12.47 -27.89
CA ASP A 288 6.12 -12.05 -27.11
C ASP A 288 6.53 -11.52 -25.73
N VAL A 289 7.69 -11.96 -25.20
CA VAL A 289 8.27 -11.45 -23.95
C VAL A 289 8.62 -9.97 -24.04
N PHE A 290 8.80 -9.41 -25.25
CA PHE A 290 9.03 -7.98 -25.42
C PHE A 290 7.80 -7.13 -25.10
N GLU A 291 6.59 -7.71 -24.99
CA GLU A 291 5.34 -6.97 -24.75
C GLU A 291 5.12 -5.80 -25.73
N GLY A 292 5.54 -5.99 -26.99
CA GLY A 292 5.46 -4.98 -28.05
C GLY A 292 6.57 -3.91 -28.02
N ARG A 293 7.50 -3.94 -27.06
CA ARG A 293 8.63 -3.01 -26.98
C ARG A 293 9.82 -3.45 -27.83
N ARG A 294 10.76 -2.54 -28.12
CA ARG A 294 11.95 -2.86 -28.95
C ARG A 294 13.07 -3.56 -28.21
N VAL A 295 13.21 -3.32 -26.92
CA VAL A 295 14.34 -3.79 -26.12
C VAL A 295 13.86 -4.68 -24.97
N LEU A 296 14.60 -5.74 -24.67
CA LEU A 296 14.36 -6.62 -23.55
C LEU A 296 15.62 -6.71 -22.69
N LEU A 297 15.49 -6.42 -21.39
CA LEU A 297 16.50 -6.71 -20.38
C LEU A 297 16.03 -7.92 -19.56
N ALA A 298 16.71 -9.05 -19.72
CA ALA A 298 16.42 -10.26 -18.95
C ALA A 298 17.44 -10.45 -17.83
N TYR A 299 16.98 -10.80 -16.63
CA TYR A 299 17.81 -11.35 -15.58
C TYR A 299 17.64 -12.86 -15.50
N PHE A 300 18.73 -13.60 -15.65
CA PHE A 300 18.75 -15.05 -15.59
C PHE A 300 18.94 -15.49 -14.13
N HIS A 301 17.86 -15.96 -13.51
CA HIS A 301 17.78 -16.33 -12.10
C HIS A 301 18.13 -17.81 -11.90
N MET A 302 19.20 -18.08 -11.15
CA MET A 302 19.63 -19.44 -10.76
C MET A 302 18.61 -20.07 -9.81
N TRP A 303 18.35 -21.36 -9.99
CA TRP A 303 17.36 -22.10 -9.20
C TRP A 303 17.94 -23.41 -8.66
N HIS A 304 17.41 -23.87 -7.52
CA HIS A 304 17.80 -25.14 -6.91
C HIS A 304 16.59 -26.06 -6.81
N ASP A 305 16.49 -27.01 -7.74
CA ASP A 305 15.34 -27.92 -7.83
C ASP A 305 15.08 -28.67 -6.53
N GLY A 306 13.81 -28.71 -6.12
CA GLY A 306 13.35 -29.43 -4.93
C GLY A 306 13.79 -28.83 -3.60
N MET A 307 14.54 -27.72 -3.60
CA MET A 307 14.95 -27.03 -2.38
C MET A 307 13.83 -26.12 -1.87
N PRO A 308 13.63 -26.03 -0.53
CA PRO A 308 12.65 -25.12 0.03
C PRO A 308 13.04 -23.65 -0.23
N TRP A 309 12.06 -22.75 -0.21
CA TRP A 309 12.25 -21.33 -0.50
C TRP A 309 13.40 -20.62 0.24
N PRO A 310 13.71 -20.91 1.53
CA PRO A 310 14.86 -20.32 2.22
C PRO A 310 16.22 -20.81 1.72
N GLN A 311 16.27 -21.88 0.91
CA GLN A 311 17.47 -22.48 0.35
C GLN A 311 17.63 -22.20 -1.16
N GLN A 312 16.72 -21.42 -1.76
CA GLN A 312 16.89 -20.93 -3.14
C GLN A 312 18.02 -19.89 -3.23
N CYS A 313 18.55 -19.67 -4.43
CA CYS A 313 19.72 -18.83 -4.66
C CYS A 313 19.53 -17.42 -4.08
N GLU A 314 20.29 -17.09 -3.04
CA GLU A 314 20.14 -15.85 -2.28
C GLU A 314 20.52 -14.61 -3.09
N GLY A 315 21.58 -14.72 -3.90
CA GLY A 315 22.04 -13.64 -4.78
C GLY A 315 21.02 -13.35 -5.87
N CYS A 316 20.49 -14.39 -6.51
CA CYS A 316 19.45 -14.22 -7.50
C CYS A 316 18.14 -13.71 -6.90
N THR A 317 17.84 -14.09 -5.65
CA THR A 317 16.73 -13.52 -4.88
C THR A 317 16.95 -12.03 -4.61
N PHE A 318 18.14 -11.65 -4.15
CA PHE A 318 18.51 -10.25 -3.93
C PHE A 318 18.41 -9.42 -5.22
N CYS A 319 19.01 -9.90 -6.31
CA CYS A 319 18.99 -9.21 -7.61
C CYS A 319 17.57 -9.07 -8.15
N ALA A 320 16.81 -10.16 -8.24
CA ALA A 320 15.45 -10.12 -8.74
C ALA A 320 14.57 -9.17 -7.91
N SER A 321 14.70 -9.15 -6.58
CA SER A 321 13.90 -8.27 -5.71
C SER A 321 14.07 -6.77 -6.00
N GLN A 322 15.18 -6.37 -6.61
CA GLN A 322 15.45 -4.97 -6.94
C GLN A 322 14.97 -4.58 -8.34
N LEU A 323 14.59 -5.54 -9.18
CA LEU A 323 14.12 -5.33 -10.56
C LEU A 323 12.60 -5.16 -10.68
N GLN A 324 11.92 -4.75 -9.60
CA GLN A 324 10.44 -4.75 -9.52
C GLN A 324 9.78 -3.40 -9.88
N ARG A 325 10.57 -2.41 -10.34
CA ARG A 325 10.13 -1.04 -10.64
C ARG A 325 10.55 -0.63 -12.06
N PRO A 326 9.87 -1.13 -13.11
CA PRO A 326 10.34 -0.99 -14.48
C PRO A 326 9.84 0.29 -15.18
N GLU A 327 9.15 1.20 -14.50
CA GLU A 327 8.39 2.29 -15.13
C GLU A 327 9.26 3.21 -15.99
N TYR A 328 10.46 3.54 -15.49
CA TYR A 328 11.43 4.35 -16.24
C TYR A 328 12.07 3.60 -17.42
N LEU A 329 12.15 2.26 -17.34
CA LEU A 329 12.64 1.42 -18.43
C LEU A 329 11.57 1.27 -19.52
N HIS A 330 10.32 1.05 -19.13
CA HIS A 330 9.16 1.00 -20.04
C HIS A 330 9.01 2.31 -20.82
N ALA A 331 9.23 3.46 -20.17
CA ALA A 331 9.23 4.78 -20.81
C ALA A 331 10.35 4.99 -21.84
N ARG A 332 11.30 4.05 -21.95
CA ARG A 332 12.39 4.02 -22.94
C ARG A 332 12.34 2.77 -23.82
N ASP A 333 11.15 2.19 -23.95
CA ASP A 333 10.89 1.06 -24.84
C ASP A 333 11.70 -0.20 -24.49
N ILE A 334 11.93 -0.39 -23.18
CA ILE A 334 12.62 -1.56 -22.61
C ILE A 334 11.63 -2.33 -21.76
N THR A 335 11.41 -3.61 -22.06
CA THR A 335 10.75 -4.56 -21.17
C THR A 335 11.78 -5.22 -20.26
N VAL A 336 11.41 -5.51 -19.02
CA VAL A 336 12.25 -6.26 -18.07
C VAL A 336 11.58 -7.58 -17.77
N ALA A 337 12.34 -8.68 -17.75
CA ALA A 337 11.84 -10.00 -17.40
C ALA A 337 12.85 -10.77 -16.54
N VAL A 338 12.36 -11.72 -15.75
CA VAL A 338 13.17 -12.70 -15.05
C VAL A 338 13.03 -14.06 -15.72
N PHE A 339 14.15 -14.64 -16.12
CA PHE A 339 14.28 -15.96 -16.71
C PHE A 339 14.88 -16.91 -15.69
N CYS A 340 14.05 -17.73 -15.07
CA CYS A 340 14.43 -18.70 -14.06
C CYS A 340 14.95 -19.99 -14.67
N GLU A 341 16.00 -20.56 -14.08
CA GLU A 341 16.50 -21.90 -14.39
C GLU A 341 15.49 -23.00 -13.99
N GLY A 342 14.68 -22.73 -12.97
CA GLY A 342 13.63 -23.59 -12.43
C GLY A 342 12.55 -23.95 -13.45
N ASP A 343 11.88 -25.09 -13.27
CA ASP A 343 10.62 -25.36 -13.95
C ASP A 343 9.58 -24.25 -13.63
N TYR A 344 8.69 -23.93 -14.56
CA TYR A 344 7.73 -22.84 -14.35
C TYR A 344 6.74 -23.15 -13.20
N ALA A 345 6.22 -24.37 -13.14
CA ALA A 345 5.25 -24.75 -12.11
C ALA A 345 5.89 -24.81 -10.71
N GLU A 346 7.18 -25.12 -10.63
CA GLU A 346 7.94 -25.11 -9.38
C GLU A 346 8.37 -23.70 -8.94
N SER A 347 8.85 -22.89 -9.88
CA SER A 347 9.49 -21.60 -9.56
C SER A 347 8.53 -20.41 -9.52
N SER A 348 7.44 -20.41 -10.30
CA SER A 348 6.48 -19.29 -10.29
C SER A 348 5.81 -19.05 -8.92
N PRO A 349 5.47 -20.07 -8.10
CA PRO A 349 4.96 -19.84 -6.75
C PRO A 349 5.94 -19.08 -5.84
N TYR A 350 7.26 -19.18 -6.10
CA TYR A 350 8.27 -18.43 -5.34
C TYR A 350 8.26 -16.94 -5.70
N ALA A 351 8.16 -16.61 -6.99
CA ALA A 351 8.01 -15.24 -7.45
C ALA A 351 6.70 -14.61 -6.93
N GLU A 352 5.61 -15.36 -6.92
CA GLU A 352 4.33 -14.96 -6.32
C GLU A 352 4.44 -14.72 -4.81
N PHE A 353 5.10 -15.64 -4.09
CA PHE A 353 5.36 -15.51 -2.66
C PHE A 353 6.13 -14.23 -2.33
N LEU A 354 7.17 -13.92 -3.11
CA LEU A 354 7.95 -12.67 -3.00
C LEU A 354 7.24 -11.44 -3.56
N ARG A 355 6.04 -11.61 -4.13
CA ARG A 355 5.21 -10.55 -4.72
C ARG A 355 5.92 -9.80 -5.84
N TYR A 356 6.71 -10.52 -6.63
CA TYR A 356 7.34 -9.95 -7.82
C TYR A 356 6.28 -9.55 -8.84
N THR A 357 6.46 -8.37 -9.42
CA THR A 357 5.60 -7.76 -10.45
C THR A 357 6.23 -7.87 -11.83
N THR A 358 7.56 -8.03 -11.90
CA THR A 358 8.27 -8.25 -13.16
C THR A 358 7.93 -9.62 -13.72
N PRO A 359 7.64 -9.74 -15.03
CA PRO A 359 7.33 -11.01 -15.68
C PRO A 359 8.35 -12.11 -15.34
N TRP A 360 7.83 -13.25 -14.85
CA TRP A 360 8.62 -14.42 -14.48
C TRP A 360 8.38 -15.53 -15.49
N TYR A 361 9.46 -16.09 -16.03
CA TYR A 361 9.39 -17.20 -16.97
C TYR A 361 10.43 -18.25 -16.58
N SER A 362 10.16 -19.52 -16.89
CA SER A 362 11.20 -20.55 -16.94
C SER A 362 11.93 -20.49 -18.28
N ALA A 363 13.26 -20.47 -18.21
CA ALA A 363 14.16 -20.59 -19.35
C ALA A 363 14.92 -21.93 -19.34
N ARG A 364 14.47 -22.91 -18.54
CA ARG A 364 15.08 -24.24 -18.38
C ARG A 364 15.39 -24.92 -19.71
N ASP A 365 14.41 -24.93 -20.61
CA ASP A 365 14.50 -25.60 -21.91
C ASP A 365 15.00 -24.67 -23.03
N SER A 366 15.38 -23.44 -22.69
CA SER A 366 15.75 -22.37 -23.62
C SER A 366 17.26 -22.31 -23.85
N VAL A 367 17.85 -23.40 -24.36
CA VAL A 367 19.31 -23.54 -24.55
C VAL A 367 19.92 -22.37 -25.33
N SER A 368 19.20 -21.85 -26.32
CA SER A 368 19.66 -20.70 -27.13
C SER A 368 19.71 -19.38 -26.38
N LEU A 369 18.83 -19.18 -25.39
CA LEU A 369 18.81 -17.97 -24.54
C LEU A 369 19.85 -18.07 -23.42
N GLN A 370 20.01 -19.26 -22.83
CA GLN A 370 21.08 -19.53 -21.86
C GLN A 370 22.47 -19.40 -22.51
N ALA A 371 22.59 -19.86 -23.76
CA ALA A 371 23.81 -19.83 -24.57
C ALA A 371 25.03 -20.47 -23.86
N GLY A 372 24.80 -21.55 -23.09
CA GLY A 372 25.84 -22.30 -22.39
C GLY A 372 26.43 -21.61 -21.16
N ARG A 373 25.78 -20.55 -20.64
CA ARG A 373 26.20 -19.82 -19.43
C ARG A 373 25.55 -20.42 -18.19
N GLU A 374 26.22 -20.29 -17.05
CA GLU A 374 25.56 -20.49 -15.76
C GLU A 374 24.61 -19.33 -15.48
N PHE A 375 23.49 -19.58 -14.79
CA PHE A 375 22.55 -18.54 -14.42
C PHE A 375 23.15 -17.58 -13.37
N GLY A 376 22.57 -16.39 -13.23
CA GLY A 376 23.11 -15.31 -12.39
C GLY A 376 23.59 -14.08 -13.18
N PHE A 377 23.09 -13.87 -14.40
CA PHE A 377 23.56 -12.82 -15.31
C PHE A 377 22.42 -11.96 -15.86
N HIS A 378 22.76 -10.78 -16.36
CA HIS A 378 21.86 -9.99 -17.22
C HIS A 378 22.18 -10.20 -18.68
N ALA A 379 21.17 -10.21 -19.54
CA ALA A 379 21.33 -10.10 -20.98
C ALA A 379 20.36 -9.07 -21.57
N CYS A 380 20.80 -8.40 -22.63
CA CYS A 380 20.05 -7.40 -23.36
C CYS A 380 19.76 -7.89 -24.78
N TYR A 381 18.50 -7.79 -25.18
CA TYR A 381 18.03 -8.16 -26.51
C TYR A 381 17.36 -6.97 -27.19
N VAL A 382 17.39 -6.97 -28.52
CA VAL A 382 16.64 -6.02 -29.36
C VAL A 382 15.88 -6.79 -30.43
N ARG A 383 14.67 -6.32 -30.77
CA ARG A 383 13.95 -6.76 -31.97
C ARG A 383 14.02 -5.69 -33.07
N ASP A 384 14.25 -6.11 -34.30
CA ASP A 384 14.21 -5.23 -35.47
C ASP A 384 12.77 -5.04 -36.00
N ASP A 385 12.64 -4.40 -37.17
CA ASP A 385 11.35 -4.14 -37.82
C ASP A 385 10.70 -5.41 -38.41
N ASP A 386 11.49 -6.47 -38.63
CA ASP A 386 11.06 -7.76 -39.17
C ASP A 386 10.89 -8.82 -38.06
N ASP A 387 10.78 -8.36 -36.81
CA ASP A 387 10.60 -9.15 -35.61
C ASP A 387 11.70 -10.20 -35.37
N GLN A 388 12.89 -9.95 -35.90
CA GLN A 388 14.08 -10.73 -35.59
C GLN A 388 14.71 -10.26 -34.29
N VAL A 389 14.97 -11.20 -33.39
CA VAL A 389 15.54 -10.94 -32.08
C VAL A 389 17.06 -11.16 -32.11
N TYR A 390 17.79 -10.24 -31.49
CA TYR A 390 19.24 -10.30 -31.36
C TYR A 390 19.67 -10.09 -29.91
N GLU A 391 20.60 -10.90 -29.42
CA GLU A 391 21.33 -10.63 -28.18
C GLU A 391 22.44 -9.61 -28.45
N THR A 392 22.49 -8.54 -27.66
CA THR A 392 23.39 -7.38 -27.88
C THR A 392 24.50 -7.27 -26.83
N TYR A 393 24.23 -7.73 -25.61
CA TYR A 393 25.15 -7.61 -24.48
C TYR A 393 24.72 -8.55 -23.35
N TRP A 394 25.67 -9.04 -22.57
CA TRP A 394 25.41 -9.74 -21.31
C TRP A 394 26.52 -9.50 -20.28
N THR A 395 26.23 -9.69 -19.00
CA THR A 395 27.20 -9.54 -17.90
C THR A 395 26.80 -10.34 -16.65
N THR A 396 27.79 -10.80 -15.88
CA THR A 396 27.61 -11.61 -14.66
C THR A 396 28.36 -10.98 -13.47
N ASP A 397 28.27 -11.62 -12.31
CA ASP A 397 28.97 -11.27 -11.08
C ASP A 397 28.68 -9.82 -10.67
N ARG A 398 29.72 -9.06 -10.32
CA ARG A 398 29.63 -7.63 -10.02
C ARG A 398 29.05 -6.78 -11.16
N GLY A 399 29.03 -7.27 -12.39
CA GLY A 399 28.35 -6.61 -13.50
C GLY A 399 26.84 -6.50 -13.29
N THR A 400 26.25 -7.39 -12.49
CA THR A 400 24.82 -7.35 -12.13
C THR A 400 24.46 -6.24 -11.14
N GLU A 401 25.46 -5.67 -10.45
CA GLU A 401 25.25 -4.58 -9.50
C GLU A 401 24.64 -3.32 -10.13
N ALA A 402 24.72 -3.18 -11.46
CA ALA A 402 24.09 -2.07 -12.18
C ALA A 402 22.57 -1.97 -11.95
N GLY A 403 21.90 -3.08 -11.61
CA GLY A 403 20.48 -3.11 -11.26
C GLY A 403 20.17 -2.99 -9.76
N LEU A 404 21.21 -2.89 -8.90
CA LEU A 404 21.08 -3.02 -7.44
C LEU A 404 21.13 -1.64 -6.77
N TRP A 405 19.99 -0.94 -6.77
CA TRP A 405 19.88 0.39 -6.18
C TRP A 405 20.29 0.43 -4.70
N SER A 406 20.03 -0.63 -3.95
CA SER A 406 20.35 -0.69 -2.51
C SER A 406 21.86 -0.67 -2.25
N TYR A 407 22.67 -1.37 -3.07
CA TYR A 407 24.13 -1.31 -2.99
C TYR A 407 24.66 0.08 -3.33
N GLY A 408 24.12 0.70 -4.38
CA GLY A 408 24.49 2.08 -4.73
C GLY A 408 24.20 3.08 -3.61
N LEU A 409 23.10 2.91 -2.86
CA LEU A 409 22.79 3.76 -1.71
C LEU A 409 23.63 3.42 -0.48
N MET A 410 23.91 2.15 -0.21
CA MET A 410 24.76 1.72 0.91
C MET A 410 26.18 2.30 0.78
N ASP A 411 26.74 2.32 -0.44
CA ASP A 411 28.07 2.89 -0.73
C ASP A 411 28.16 4.41 -0.47
N LEU A 412 27.03 5.12 -0.45
CA LEU A 412 26.99 6.55 -0.08
C LEU A 412 27.00 6.76 1.44
N THR A 413 26.78 5.72 2.23
CA THR A 413 26.75 5.80 3.68
C THR A 413 28.12 5.55 4.29
N VAL A 414 28.35 6.10 5.49
CA VAL A 414 29.64 5.98 6.17
C VAL A 414 30.07 4.54 6.42
N PHE A 415 29.16 3.58 6.62
CA PHE A 415 29.52 2.19 6.92
C PHE A 415 29.45 1.25 5.73
N GLY A 416 29.15 1.75 4.53
CA GLY A 416 29.09 0.94 3.31
C GLY A 416 28.09 -0.21 3.41
N ARG A 417 28.39 -1.30 2.70
CA ARG A 417 27.61 -2.55 2.65
C ARG A 417 27.93 -3.49 3.83
N GLN A 418 29.01 -3.21 4.56
CA GLN A 418 29.57 -4.00 5.68
C GLN A 418 30.10 -5.39 5.26
N GLU A 419 30.34 -5.60 3.97
CA GLU A 419 30.76 -6.90 3.42
C GLU A 419 32.25 -7.14 3.63
N ALA A 420 32.67 -8.40 3.70
CA ALA A 420 34.07 -8.77 3.94
C ALA A 420 35.03 -8.29 2.83
N CYS A 421 34.53 -8.11 1.61
CA CYS A 421 35.32 -7.67 0.45
C CYS A 421 35.60 -6.15 0.43
N GLU A 422 34.91 -5.35 1.25
CA GLU A 422 35.08 -3.89 1.25
C GLU A 422 36.38 -3.47 1.94
N ASN A 423 36.98 -2.39 1.44
CA ASN A 423 38.13 -1.76 2.09
C ASN A 423 37.67 -0.68 3.10
N SER A 424 37.09 -1.11 4.21
CA SER A 424 36.66 -0.24 5.32
C SER A 424 37.72 -0.17 6.43
N PRO A 425 37.92 1.00 7.08
CA PRO A 425 38.82 1.17 8.21
C PRO A 425 38.60 0.20 9.38
N ALA A 426 39.64 0.00 10.19
CA ALA A 426 39.57 -0.81 11.39
C ALA A 426 38.53 -0.25 12.38
N GLY A 427 37.80 -1.16 13.06
CA GLY A 427 36.75 -0.81 14.02
C GLY A 427 35.41 -0.41 13.40
N TRP A 428 35.32 -0.32 12.07
CA TRP A 428 34.04 -0.12 11.38
C TRP A 428 33.21 -1.41 11.39
N PRO A 429 31.88 -1.29 11.40
CA PRO A 429 31.00 -2.45 11.39
C PRO A 429 31.24 -3.34 10.18
N ARG A 430 31.21 -4.65 10.42
CA ARG A 430 31.27 -5.68 9.39
C ARG A 430 30.23 -6.73 9.72
N ILE A 431 29.73 -7.38 8.68
CA ILE A 431 28.94 -8.59 8.82
C ILE A 431 29.82 -9.64 9.52
N PRO A 432 29.38 -10.21 10.66
CA PRO A 432 30.18 -11.15 11.42
C PRO A 432 30.59 -12.38 10.60
N ALA A 433 31.78 -12.91 10.88
CA ALA A 433 32.26 -14.14 10.27
C ALA A 433 31.23 -15.28 10.45
N GLY A 434 30.90 -15.98 9.37
CA GLY A 434 29.89 -17.04 9.35
C GLY A 434 28.45 -16.57 9.10
N GLN A 435 28.21 -15.26 8.97
CA GLN A 435 26.96 -14.71 8.45
C GLN A 435 27.10 -14.35 6.96
N HIS A 436 25.98 -14.32 6.25
CA HIS A 436 25.94 -14.04 4.81
C HIS A 436 25.24 -12.70 4.53
N GLN A 437 25.76 -11.90 3.59
CA GLN A 437 25.28 -10.53 3.33
C GLN A 437 23.83 -10.44 2.84
N TRP A 438 23.32 -11.51 2.25
CA TRP A 438 21.93 -11.58 1.82
C TRP A 438 21.03 -12.32 2.80
N ARG A 439 21.50 -12.65 4.02
CA ARG A 439 20.70 -13.31 5.05
C ARG A 439 20.59 -12.52 6.33
N ILE A 440 19.39 -12.54 6.90
CA ILE A 440 19.13 -12.14 8.28
C ILE A 440 18.29 -13.24 8.94
N GLU A 441 18.76 -13.71 10.10
CA GLU A 441 18.17 -14.81 10.91
C GLU A 441 17.86 -16.07 10.08
N GLY A 442 18.82 -16.49 9.25
CA GLY A 442 18.76 -17.78 8.56
C GLY A 442 17.94 -17.81 7.27
N ARG A 443 17.49 -16.67 6.75
CA ARG A 443 16.76 -16.58 5.46
C ARG A 443 17.21 -15.41 4.58
N PRO A 444 16.95 -15.46 3.26
CA PRO A 444 17.17 -14.31 2.39
C PRO A 444 16.48 -13.04 2.91
N THR A 445 17.23 -11.94 2.96
CA THR A 445 16.77 -10.63 3.46
C THR A 445 15.49 -10.15 2.74
N ALA A 446 15.36 -10.42 1.43
CA ALA A 446 14.18 -10.04 0.65
C ALA A 446 12.88 -10.72 1.13
N GLN A 447 12.96 -11.91 1.76
CA GLN A 447 11.77 -12.63 2.24
C GLN A 447 11.08 -11.93 3.43
N TRP A 448 11.81 -11.06 4.15
CA TRP A 448 11.25 -10.27 5.23
C TRP A 448 10.19 -9.26 4.77
N ALA A 449 10.11 -8.96 3.47
CA ALA A 449 9.01 -8.16 2.93
C ALA A 449 7.66 -8.91 2.92
N VAL A 450 7.69 -10.25 2.99
CA VAL A 450 6.50 -11.10 2.73
C VAL A 450 6.17 -12.08 3.85
N THR A 451 7.11 -12.46 4.71
CA THR A 451 6.84 -13.30 5.90
C THR A 451 7.84 -13.02 7.05
N ALA A 452 7.33 -13.17 8.29
CA ALA A 452 8.11 -13.09 9.53
C ALA A 452 8.23 -14.46 10.23
N GLU A 453 7.71 -15.53 9.63
CA GLU A 453 7.87 -16.89 10.16
C GLU A 453 9.36 -17.27 10.18
N PRO A 454 9.87 -18.13 11.06
CA PRO A 454 11.25 -18.60 11.00
C PRO A 454 11.51 -19.43 9.73
N ALA A 455 12.74 -19.44 9.20
CA ALA A 455 13.13 -20.46 8.24
C ALA A 455 13.52 -21.71 9.02
N ASP A 456 12.96 -22.87 8.69
CA ASP A 456 13.36 -24.13 9.32
C ASP A 456 14.86 -24.30 9.13
N ALA A 457 15.58 -24.31 10.26
CA ALA A 457 17.02 -24.36 10.31
C ALA A 457 17.51 -25.75 9.91
N THR A 458 17.65 -25.98 8.60
CA THR A 458 18.51 -27.03 8.07
C THR A 458 19.57 -26.36 7.21
N GLY A 459 20.65 -25.96 7.89
CA GLY A 459 21.78 -25.32 7.25
C GLY A 459 22.53 -26.27 6.33
N VAL A 460 22.80 -25.83 5.11
CA VAL A 460 24.02 -26.13 4.36
C VAL A 460 24.39 -24.86 3.61
N SER A 461 25.54 -24.26 3.91
CA SER A 461 26.11 -23.22 3.08
C SER A 461 26.68 -23.86 1.82
N CYS A 462 26.16 -23.52 0.66
CA CYS A 462 26.88 -23.74 -0.59
C CYS A 462 27.50 -22.40 -0.99
N HIS A 463 28.74 -22.19 -0.59
CA HIS A 463 29.63 -21.26 -1.28
C HIS A 463 29.78 -21.76 -2.71
N HIS A 464 29.51 -20.94 -3.72
CA HIS A 464 30.29 -20.92 -4.95
C HIS A 464 30.41 -19.48 -5.49
N HIS A 465 31.60 -19.23 -6.03
CA HIS A 465 32.19 -17.96 -6.40
C HIS A 465 31.59 -17.35 -7.65
#